data_AF-A0A503W813-F1
#
_entry.id   AF-A0A503W813-F1
#
_cell.length_a   1.000
_cell.length_b   1.000
_cell.length_c   1.000
_cell.angle_alpha   90.00
_cell.angle_beta   90.00
_cell.angle_gamma   90.00
#
_symmetry.space_group_name_H-M   'P 1'
#
loop_
_entity.id
_entity.type
_entity.pdbx_description
1 polymer ?
#
loop_
_entity_poly.entity_id
_entity_poly.type
_entity_poly.pdbx_seq_one_letter_code
_entity_poly.pdbx_strand_id
1 'polypeptide(L)'
;MIVQACINGARPRDFHPKLPLTAQAMASDAAACVAAGAAELHIHPRSADGRESLAAVDATVLAVRRACPGTLIGVSTGAWIENDVERTRAAIAGWRELPDYASVNLSEADAPAVMELLRQRGVRIEAGLATTEDAERFVSHADHGRVLRILIEIDIQELPAALAEAHGIVAALDRAGVRRPMLLHGADATVWPFVELARRRRWSTRVGLEDGRTLPDGKVAQDNAEIVSAAAAVFWSKT
;
A
#
# COMPACT_ATOMS: atom_id res chain seq x y z
N MET A 1 -5.91 9.00 11.21
CA MET A 1 -6.40 8.96 9.82
C MET A 1 -5.39 9.68 8.98
N ILE A 2 -4.94 9.05 7.91
CA ILE A 2 -3.99 9.62 6.96
C ILE A 2 -4.43 9.29 5.53
N VAL A 3 -3.85 10.01 4.58
CA VAL A 3 -3.81 9.62 3.17
C VAL A 3 -2.40 9.09 2.89
N GLN A 4 -2.29 7.83 2.49
CA GLN A 4 -1.06 7.23 1.97
C GLN A 4 -1.04 7.39 0.44
N ALA A 5 0.08 7.83 -0.12
CA ALA A 5 0.28 7.90 -1.56
C ALA A 5 0.93 6.62 -2.10
N CYS A 6 0.24 5.94 -3.02
CA CYS A 6 0.64 4.69 -3.64
C CYS A 6 0.96 4.91 -5.11
N ILE A 7 2.21 5.24 -5.37
CA ILE A 7 2.56 6.04 -6.55
C ILE A 7 2.70 5.25 -7.84
N ASN A 8 2.82 3.91 -7.79
CA ASN A 8 3.06 3.13 -9.00
C ASN A 8 2.46 1.71 -9.05
N GLY A 9 2.69 0.87 -8.04
CA GLY A 9 2.22 -0.51 -8.06
C GLY A 9 2.81 -1.39 -9.17
N ALA A 10 2.10 -2.48 -9.46
CA ALA A 10 2.36 -3.41 -10.55
C ALA A 10 1.83 -2.94 -11.93
N ARG A 11 1.42 -1.67 -12.07
CA ARG A 11 0.84 -1.14 -13.31
C ARG A 11 1.82 -1.23 -14.49
N PRO A 12 1.34 -1.49 -15.72
CA PRO A 12 2.19 -1.48 -16.91
C PRO A 12 2.62 -0.05 -17.27
N ARG A 13 3.73 0.07 -18.01
CA ARG A 13 4.34 1.38 -18.37
C ARG A 13 3.37 2.34 -19.08
N ASP A 14 2.45 1.80 -19.86
CA ASP A 14 1.47 2.55 -20.66
C ASP A 14 0.17 2.85 -19.90
N PHE A 15 0.05 2.44 -18.63
CA PHE A 15 -1.13 2.71 -17.81
C PHE A 15 -1.41 4.21 -17.66
N HIS A 16 -0.35 4.99 -17.45
CA HIS A 16 -0.40 6.44 -17.27
C HIS A 16 0.91 7.11 -17.69
N PRO A 17 0.91 8.23 -18.44
CA PRO A 17 2.13 8.90 -18.92
C PRO A 17 3.03 9.45 -17.81
N LYS A 18 2.49 9.64 -16.60
CA LYS A 18 3.23 10.09 -15.40
C LYS A 18 3.53 8.97 -14.40
N LEU A 19 3.32 7.70 -14.76
CA LEU A 19 3.66 6.58 -13.87
C LEU A 19 5.18 6.59 -13.55
N PRO A 20 5.60 6.74 -12.27
CA PRO A 20 7.01 6.77 -11.93
C PRO A 20 7.60 5.35 -11.94
N LEU A 21 8.61 5.13 -12.79
CA LEU A 21 9.20 3.80 -13.03
C LEU A 21 10.68 3.69 -12.64
N THR A 22 11.33 4.80 -12.31
CA THR A 22 12.73 4.82 -11.86
C THR A 22 12.81 5.38 -10.44
N ALA A 23 13.86 5.03 -9.69
CA ALA A 23 14.05 5.55 -8.33
C ALA A 23 13.99 7.09 -8.26
N GLN A 24 14.58 7.79 -9.23
CA GLN A 24 14.55 9.25 -9.27
C GLN A 24 13.16 9.80 -9.61
N ALA A 25 12.42 9.14 -10.52
CA ALA A 25 11.05 9.52 -10.83
C ALA A 25 10.13 9.29 -9.61
N MET A 26 10.29 8.17 -8.91
CA MET A 26 9.57 7.87 -7.67
C MET A 26 9.89 8.90 -6.58
N ALA A 27 11.15 9.33 -6.44
CA ALA A 27 11.54 10.36 -5.48
C ALA A 27 10.89 11.72 -5.76
N SER A 28 10.89 12.16 -7.02
CA SER A 28 10.24 13.41 -7.42
C SER A 28 8.72 13.36 -7.24
N ASP A 29 8.09 12.25 -7.64
CA ASP A 29 6.64 12.07 -7.54
C ASP A 29 6.19 11.93 -6.08
N ALA A 30 6.96 11.24 -5.25
CA ALA A 30 6.76 11.17 -3.81
C ALA A 30 6.79 12.56 -3.15
N ALA A 31 7.76 13.40 -3.50
CA ALA A 31 7.85 14.76 -2.96
C ALA A 31 6.62 15.60 -3.35
N ALA A 32 6.13 15.46 -4.59
CA ALA A 32 4.91 16.11 -5.05
C ALA A 32 3.67 15.61 -4.27
N CYS A 33 3.56 14.30 -4.03
CA CYS A 33 2.48 13.72 -3.24
C CYS A 33 2.49 14.21 -1.79
N VAL A 34 3.66 14.26 -1.15
CA VAL A 34 3.79 14.78 0.22
C VAL A 34 3.37 16.25 0.27
N ALA A 35 3.81 17.07 -0.69
CA ALA A 35 3.38 18.47 -0.80
C ALA A 35 1.87 18.62 -1.04
N ALA A 36 1.25 17.65 -1.72
CA ALA A 36 -0.19 17.60 -1.96
C ALA A 36 -1.02 17.09 -0.76
N GLY A 37 -0.37 16.60 0.30
CA GLY A 37 -1.02 16.20 1.54
C GLY A 37 -0.92 14.71 1.91
N ALA A 38 -0.13 13.92 1.18
CA ALA A 38 0.17 12.56 1.62
C ALA A 38 0.99 12.58 2.92
N ALA A 39 0.57 11.76 3.90
CA ALA A 39 1.29 11.63 5.17
C ALA A 39 2.46 10.62 5.08
N GLU A 40 2.39 9.70 4.13
CA GLU A 40 3.36 8.62 3.91
C GLU A 40 3.21 8.04 2.50
N LEU A 41 4.15 7.18 2.14
CA LEU A 41 4.36 6.67 0.79
C LEU A 41 4.37 5.15 0.77
N HIS A 42 3.73 4.56 -0.23
CA HIS A 42 3.90 3.15 -0.59
C HIS A 42 4.42 3.07 -2.02
N ILE A 43 5.47 2.28 -2.22
CA ILE A 43 6.17 2.21 -3.50
C ILE A 43 6.47 0.77 -3.90
N HIS A 44 6.49 0.52 -5.20
CA HIS A 44 6.96 -0.73 -5.79
C HIS A 44 8.29 -0.46 -6.50
N PRO A 45 9.45 -0.74 -5.86
CA PRO A 45 10.76 -0.53 -6.49
C PRO A 45 10.90 -1.31 -7.79
N ARG A 46 11.57 -0.72 -8.77
CA ARG A 46 11.75 -1.31 -10.10
C ARG A 46 13.22 -1.35 -10.50
N SER A 47 13.63 -2.43 -11.15
CA SER A 47 14.94 -2.56 -11.78
C SER A 47 15.05 -1.71 -13.05
N ALA A 48 16.26 -1.61 -13.60
CA ALA A 48 16.53 -0.79 -14.79
C ALA A 48 15.74 -1.23 -16.05
N ASP A 49 15.31 -2.49 -16.11
CA ASP A 49 14.42 -3.03 -17.15
C ASP A 49 12.95 -2.61 -16.96
N GLY A 50 12.62 -1.94 -15.86
CA GLY A 50 11.29 -1.45 -15.52
C GLY A 50 10.38 -2.50 -14.86
N ARG A 51 10.87 -3.70 -14.57
CA ARG A 51 10.13 -4.71 -13.79
C ARG A 51 10.21 -4.39 -12.30
N GLU A 52 9.21 -4.81 -11.54
CA GLU A 52 9.29 -4.76 -10.07
C GLU A 52 10.47 -5.63 -9.59
N SER A 53 11.19 -5.16 -8.57
CA SER A 53 12.24 -5.94 -7.93
C SER A 53 12.53 -5.48 -6.51
N LEU A 54 12.60 -6.43 -5.59
CA LEU A 54 13.02 -6.23 -4.20
C LEU A 54 14.52 -5.92 -4.10
N ALA A 55 15.33 -6.27 -5.11
CA ALA A 55 16.75 -5.88 -5.16
C ALA A 55 16.94 -4.37 -5.41
N ALA A 56 15.93 -3.68 -5.93
CA ALA A 56 15.96 -2.23 -6.17
C ALA A 56 15.55 -1.39 -4.95
N VAL A 57 15.15 -2.03 -3.84
CA VAL A 57 14.68 -1.35 -2.62
C VAL A 57 15.73 -0.39 -2.08
N ASP A 58 16.99 -0.83 -1.97
CA ASP A 58 18.06 -0.02 -1.38
C ASP A 58 18.18 1.36 -2.05
N ALA A 59 18.33 1.34 -3.38
CA ALA A 59 18.50 2.55 -4.17
C ALA A 59 17.24 3.43 -4.17
N THR A 60 16.07 2.80 -4.20
CA THR A 60 14.78 3.50 -4.28
C THR A 60 14.44 4.18 -2.95
N VAL A 61 14.54 3.45 -1.83
CA VAL A 61 14.29 3.99 -0.49
C VAL A 61 15.27 5.13 -0.18
N LEU A 62 16.56 4.97 -0.51
CA LEU A 62 17.54 6.03 -0.33
C LEU A 62 17.21 7.30 -1.12
N ALA A 63 16.80 7.16 -2.39
CA ALA A 63 16.43 8.30 -3.22
C ALA A 63 15.19 9.02 -2.68
N VAL A 64 14.14 8.27 -2.35
CA VAL A 64 12.87 8.82 -1.82
C VAL A 64 13.09 9.48 -0.47
N ARG A 65 13.86 8.86 0.44
CA ARG A 65 14.16 9.41 1.77
C ARG A 65 14.91 10.74 1.70
N ARG A 66 15.80 10.91 0.72
CA ARG A 66 16.49 12.20 0.48
C ARG A 66 15.53 13.28 -0.03
N ALA A 67 14.56 12.92 -0.86
CA ALA A 67 13.58 13.84 -1.40
C ALA A 67 12.46 14.19 -0.40
N CYS A 68 12.13 13.26 0.51
CA CYS A 68 11.04 13.40 1.48
C CYS A 68 11.53 13.14 2.93
N PRO A 69 12.41 13.98 3.51
CA PRO A 69 12.90 13.76 4.87
C PRO A 69 11.77 13.75 5.90
N GLY A 70 11.71 12.70 6.73
CA GLY A 70 10.72 12.55 7.80
C GLY A 70 9.39 11.90 7.38
N THR A 71 9.20 11.62 6.09
CA THR A 71 8.04 10.86 5.59
C THR A 71 8.27 9.36 5.72
N LEU A 72 7.28 8.60 6.20
CA LEU A 72 7.37 7.14 6.24
C LEU A 72 7.30 6.54 4.83
N ILE A 73 8.19 5.59 4.56
CA ILE A 73 8.31 4.90 3.26
C ILE A 73 8.02 3.41 3.45
N GLY A 74 6.96 2.94 2.80
CA GLY A 74 6.59 1.54 2.67
C GLY A 74 6.95 0.97 1.32
N VAL A 75 7.26 -0.32 1.28
CA VAL A 75 7.45 -1.08 0.03
C VAL A 75 6.54 -2.30 -0.02
N SER A 76 6.17 -2.72 -1.23
CA SER A 76 5.52 -4.02 -1.42
C SER A 76 6.52 -5.18 -1.32
N THR A 77 6.07 -6.32 -0.78
CA THR A 77 6.76 -7.61 -0.87
C THR A 77 5.92 -8.68 -1.58
N GLY A 78 5.02 -8.26 -2.47
CA GLY A 78 4.13 -9.18 -3.18
C GLY A 78 4.88 -10.34 -3.84
N ALA A 79 4.38 -11.56 -3.68
CA ALA A 79 5.07 -12.78 -4.11
C ALA A 79 5.39 -12.82 -5.62
N TRP A 80 4.62 -12.09 -6.44
CA TRP A 80 4.83 -11.99 -7.89
C TRP A 80 6.10 -11.22 -8.28
N ILE A 81 6.63 -10.37 -7.39
CA ILE A 81 7.73 -9.44 -7.71
C ILE A 81 8.98 -10.24 -8.12
N GLU A 82 9.42 -11.17 -7.26
CA GLU A 82 10.53 -12.07 -7.59
C GLU A 82 10.04 -13.41 -8.16
N ASN A 83 8.74 -13.73 -7.99
CA ASN A 83 8.10 -14.97 -8.43
C ASN A 83 8.85 -16.24 -7.98
N ASP A 84 9.52 -16.14 -6.82
CA ASP A 84 10.30 -17.20 -6.21
C ASP A 84 10.47 -16.90 -4.71
N VAL A 85 10.13 -17.87 -3.86
CA VAL A 85 10.11 -17.73 -2.41
C VAL A 85 11.52 -17.47 -1.85
N GLU A 86 12.51 -18.24 -2.28
CA GLU A 86 13.87 -18.12 -1.77
C GLU A 86 14.52 -16.82 -2.21
N ARG A 87 14.28 -16.41 -3.46
CA ARG A 87 14.72 -15.12 -3.99
C ARG A 87 14.06 -13.95 -3.27
N THR A 88 12.78 -14.05 -2.94
CA THR A 88 12.05 -13.04 -2.15
C THR A 88 12.69 -12.86 -0.79
N ARG A 89 12.88 -13.97 -0.05
CA ARG A 89 13.51 -13.94 1.28
C ARG A 89 14.96 -13.47 1.23
N ALA A 90 15.74 -13.93 0.26
CA ALA A 90 17.13 -13.53 0.08
C ALA A 90 17.26 -12.02 -0.20
N ALA A 91 16.37 -11.46 -1.03
CA ALA A 91 16.35 -10.03 -1.31
C ALA A 91 16.03 -9.21 -0.04
N ILE A 92 14.97 -9.57 0.69
CA ILE A 92 14.57 -8.89 1.94
C ILE A 92 15.68 -8.98 3.00
N ALA A 93 16.31 -10.15 3.14
CA ALA A 93 17.43 -10.35 4.06
C ALA A 93 18.65 -9.48 3.68
N GLY A 94 18.83 -9.22 2.39
CA GLY A 94 19.95 -8.44 1.84
C GLY A 94 19.77 -6.92 1.85
N TRP A 95 18.58 -6.39 2.17
CA TRP A 95 18.34 -4.94 2.21
C TRP A 95 19.26 -4.23 3.20
N ARG A 96 19.91 -3.15 2.77
CA ARG A 96 20.76 -2.30 3.63
C ARG A 96 20.07 -0.99 3.97
N GLU A 97 19.34 -0.41 3.02
CA GLU A 97 18.52 0.78 3.26
C GLU A 97 17.10 0.33 3.55
N LEU A 98 16.81 0.11 4.82
CA LEU A 98 15.54 -0.46 5.25
C LEU A 98 14.38 0.54 5.03
N PRO A 99 13.25 0.10 4.46
CA PRO A 99 12.01 0.87 4.48
C PRO A 99 11.45 0.94 5.91
N ASP A 100 10.57 1.90 6.16
CA ASP A 100 9.96 2.08 7.48
C ASP A 100 8.88 1.02 7.78
N TYR A 101 8.29 0.46 6.73
CA TYR A 101 7.42 -0.70 6.77
C TYR A 101 7.41 -1.44 5.42
N ALA A 102 6.82 -2.63 5.40
CA ALA A 102 6.53 -3.35 4.17
C ALA A 102 5.13 -3.98 4.24
N SER A 103 4.43 -4.05 3.11
CA SER A 103 3.13 -4.72 3.02
C SER A 103 3.32 -6.21 2.76
N VAL A 104 2.57 -7.05 3.48
CA VAL A 104 2.57 -8.51 3.31
C VAL A 104 1.13 -8.97 3.10
N ASN A 105 0.85 -9.63 1.98
CA ASN A 105 -0.47 -10.14 1.67
C ASN A 105 -0.69 -11.47 2.40
N LEU A 106 -1.71 -11.54 3.25
CA LEU A 106 -1.95 -12.72 4.07
C LEU A 106 -2.45 -13.91 3.26
N SER A 107 -2.92 -13.72 2.03
CA SER A 107 -3.26 -14.80 1.11
C SER A 107 -2.03 -15.60 0.65
N GLU A 108 -0.84 -14.99 0.66
CA GLU A 108 0.39 -15.62 0.16
C GLU A 108 0.84 -16.76 1.08
N ALA A 109 1.22 -17.90 0.51
CA ALA A 109 1.67 -19.05 1.28
C ALA A 109 2.86 -18.71 2.19
N ASP A 110 3.78 -17.88 1.69
CA ASP A 110 5.01 -17.52 2.40
C ASP A 110 4.88 -16.35 3.39
N ALA A 111 3.68 -15.76 3.50
CA ALA A 111 3.43 -14.60 4.37
C ALA A 111 3.99 -14.75 5.81
N PRO A 112 3.82 -15.89 6.51
CA PRO A 112 4.35 -16.02 7.88
C PRO A 112 5.88 -15.89 7.97
N ALA A 113 6.60 -16.44 6.99
CA ALA A 113 8.05 -16.38 6.96
C ALA A 113 8.56 -15.00 6.55
N VAL A 114 7.90 -14.34 5.59
CA VAL A 114 8.19 -12.95 5.21
C VAL A 114 7.96 -12.02 6.39
N MET A 115 6.84 -12.15 7.10
CA MET A 115 6.56 -11.37 8.31
C MET A 115 7.64 -11.55 9.37
N GLU A 116 8.06 -12.79 9.64
CA GLU A 116 9.11 -13.05 10.62
C GLU A 116 10.46 -12.45 10.19
N LEU A 117 10.83 -12.59 8.92
CA LEU A 117 12.04 -11.99 8.39
C LEU A 117 12.01 -10.46 8.53
N LEU A 118 10.91 -9.80 8.17
CA LEU A 118 10.75 -8.35 8.33
C LEU A 118 10.92 -7.91 9.78
N ARG A 119 10.36 -8.65 10.74
CA ARG A 119 10.55 -8.38 12.19
C ARG A 119 12.02 -8.48 12.59
N GLN A 120 12.74 -9.50 12.14
CA GLN A 120 14.17 -9.67 12.41
C GLN A 120 15.02 -8.56 11.80
N ARG A 121 14.60 -8.02 10.64
CA ARG A 121 15.22 -6.84 10.02
C ARG A 121 14.82 -5.52 10.70
N GLY A 122 13.85 -5.51 11.61
CA GLY A 122 13.34 -4.29 12.24
C GLY A 122 12.39 -3.47 11.34
N VAL A 123 11.86 -4.08 10.28
CA VAL A 123 10.89 -3.45 9.37
C VAL A 123 9.48 -3.71 9.90
N ARG A 124 8.65 -2.67 10.01
CA ARG A 124 7.27 -2.80 10.49
C ARG A 124 6.39 -3.42 9.39
N ILE A 125 5.29 -4.05 9.78
CA ILE A 125 4.45 -4.82 8.84
C ILE A 125 3.10 -4.15 8.66
N GLU A 126 2.73 -3.89 7.42
CA GLU A 126 1.34 -3.66 7.01
C GLU A 126 0.75 -4.99 6.55
N ALA A 127 -0.25 -5.51 7.27
CA ALA A 127 -0.88 -6.78 6.93
C ALA A 127 -2.01 -6.58 5.92
N GLY A 128 -1.80 -7.00 4.67
CA GLY A 128 -2.78 -6.93 3.58
C GLY A 128 -3.78 -8.08 3.65
N LEU A 129 -5.06 -7.74 3.74
CA LEU A 129 -6.19 -8.67 3.78
C LEU A 129 -7.13 -8.34 2.61
N ALA A 130 -7.27 -9.26 1.67
CA ALA A 130 -8.17 -9.08 0.52
C ALA A 130 -9.50 -9.80 0.70
N THR A 131 -9.53 -10.86 1.51
CA THR A 131 -10.75 -11.62 1.80
C THR A 131 -10.98 -11.85 3.28
N THR A 132 -12.20 -12.28 3.62
CA THR A 132 -12.56 -12.70 4.97
C THR A 132 -11.68 -13.85 5.46
N GLU A 133 -11.30 -14.78 4.58
CA GLU A 133 -10.37 -15.87 4.90
C GLU A 133 -8.98 -15.36 5.24
N ASP A 134 -8.49 -14.30 4.59
CA ASP A 134 -7.22 -13.66 4.96
C ASP A 134 -7.28 -13.10 6.39
N ALA A 135 -8.41 -12.52 6.78
CA ALA A 135 -8.61 -12.01 8.13
C ALA A 135 -8.64 -13.14 9.16
N GLU A 136 -9.28 -14.26 8.85
CA GLU A 136 -9.30 -15.46 9.70
C GLU A 136 -7.90 -16.08 9.82
N ARG A 137 -7.17 -16.16 8.72
CA ARG A 137 -5.77 -16.58 8.71
C ARG A 137 -4.91 -15.65 9.55
N PHE A 138 -5.07 -14.33 9.40
CA PHE A 138 -4.36 -13.33 10.19
C PHE A 138 -4.54 -13.56 11.69
N VAL A 139 -5.78 -13.64 12.17
CA VAL A 139 -6.05 -13.78 13.62
C VAL A 139 -5.62 -15.13 14.20
N SER A 140 -5.44 -16.15 13.35
CA SER A 140 -4.91 -17.46 13.77
C SER A 140 -3.42 -17.42 14.15
N HIS A 141 -2.67 -16.41 13.70
CA HIS A 141 -1.26 -16.27 14.04
C HIS A 141 -1.08 -15.73 15.46
N ALA A 142 -0.21 -16.37 16.26
CA ALA A 142 0.05 -15.97 17.66
C ALA A 142 0.50 -14.50 17.80
N ASP A 143 1.25 -14.00 16.81
CA ASP A 143 1.81 -12.66 16.78
C ASP A 143 1.06 -11.71 15.84
N HIS A 144 -0.22 -11.98 15.52
CA HIS A 144 -1.04 -11.13 14.65
C HIS A 144 -1.09 -9.69 15.17
N GLY A 145 -1.05 -9.50 16.49
CA GLY A 145 -0.98 -8.18 17.09
C GLY A 145 0.29 -7.40 16.75
N ARG A 146 1.40 -8.02 16.33
CA ARG A 146 2.70 -7.34 16.12
C ARG A 146 2.86 -6.82 14.69
N VAL A 147 1.89 -6.02 14.25
CA VAL A 147 1.86 -5.32 12.96
C VAL A 147 1.68 -3.81 13.16
N LEU A 148 2.13 -3.00 12.21
CA LEU A 148 1.91 -1.55 12.17
C LEU A 148 0.42 -1.24 12.09
N ARG A 149 -0.25 -1.89 11.13
CA ARG A 149 -1.68 -1.71 10.82
C ARG A 149 -2.19 -2.85 9.93
N ILE A 150 -3.50 -2.86 9.75
CA ILE A 150 -4.18 -3.71 8.77
C ILE A 150 -4.49 -2.86 7.52
N LEU A 151 -4.15 -3.41 6.36
CA LEU A 151 -4.57 -2.94 5.05
C LEU A 151 -5.70 -3.85 4.58
N ILE A 152 -6.90 -3.28 4.43
CA ILE A 152 -8.03 -3.96 3.78
C ILE A 152 -7.93 -3.63 2.28
N GLU A 153 -7.55 -4.64 1.49
CA GLU A 153 -7.14 -4.49 0.09
C GLU A 153 -8.15 -5.15 -0.86
N ILE A 154 -9.15 -4.38 -1.29
CA ILE A 154 -10.22 -4.90 -2.14
C ILE A 154 -10.00 -4.49 -3.60
N ASP A 155 -9.78 -5.49 -4.46
CA ASP A 155 -9.66 -5.33 -5.92
C ASP A 155 -10.98 -5.57 -6.68
N ILE A 156 -12.04 -5.94 -5.96
CA ILE A 156 -13.38 -6.18 -6.51
C ILE A 156 -13.94 -4.87 -7.10
N GLN A 157 -14.33 -4.91 -8.38
CA GLN A 157 -14.82 -3.74 -9.11
C GLN A 157 -16.31 -3.44 -8.89
N GLU A 158 -17.11 -4.49 -8.61
CA GLU A 158 -18.53 -4.39 -8.28
C GLU A 158 -18.70 -3.86 -6.85
N LEU A 159 -19.08 -2.58 -6.70
CA LEU A 159 -19.14 -1.92 -5.38
C LEU A 159 -19.93 -2.69 -4.30
N PRO A 160 -21.13 -3.26 -4.57
CA PRO A 160 -21.84 -4.03 -3.56
C PRO A 160 -21.05 -5.25 -3.06
N ALA A 161 -20.38 -5.96 -3.96
CA ALA A 161 -19.53 -7.10 -3.61
C ALA A 161 -18.27 -6.67 -2.86
N ALA A 162 -17.62 -5.59 -3.31
CA ALA A 162 -16.47 -5.00 -2.63
C ALA A 162 -16.78 -4.58 -1.19
N LEU A 163 -17.93 -3.94 -0.98
CA LEU A 163 -18.41 -3.56 0.36
C LEU A 163 -18.74 -4.77 1.23
N ALA A 164 -19.31 -5.83 0.66
CA ALA A 164 -19.60 -7.06 1.37
C ALA A 164 -18.30 -7.71 1.88
N GLU A 165 -17.27 -7.79 1.05
CA GLU A 165 -15.97 -8.36 1.42
C GLU A 165 -15.27 -7.54 2.52
N ALA A 166 -15.20 -6.21 2.34
CA ALA A 166 -14.65 -5.32 3.37
C ALA A 166 -15.38 -5.45 4.71
N HIS A 167 -16.71 -5.60 4.71
CA HIS A 167 -17.48 -5.84 5.92
C HIS A 167 -17.19 -7.22 6.55
N GLY A 168 -17.00 -8.26 5.73
CA GLY A 168 -16.63 -9.60 6.20
C GLY A 168 -15.29 -9.61 6.95
N ILE A 169 -14.28 -8.97 6.36
CA ILE A 169 -12.96 -8.76 6.98
C ILE A 169 -13.08 -8.05 8.33
N VAL A 170 -13.80 -6.92 8.36
CA VAL A 170 -13.98 -6.13 9.58
C VAL A 170 -14.69 -6.95 10.67
N ALA A 171 -15.72 -7.71 10.30
CA ALA A 171 -16.43 -8.56 11.24
C ALA A 171 -15.53 -9.67 11.82
N ALA A 172 -14.65 -10.27 11.01
CA ALA A 172 -13.69 -11.26 11.50
C ALA A 172 -12.69 -10.65 12.49
N LEU A 173 -12.15 -9.46 12.17
CA LEU A 173 -11.24 -8.73 13.05
C LEU A 173 -11.91 -8.30 14.37
N ASP A 174 -13.15 -7.83 14.31
CA ASP A 174 -13.93 -7.43 15.49
C ASP A 174 -14.23 -8.62 16.41
N ARG A 175 -14.62 -9.78 15.84
CA ARG A 175 -14.84 -11.03 16.61
C ARG A 175 -13.58 -11.47 17.36
N ALA A 176 -12.41 -11.29 16.74
CA ALA A 176 -11.12 -11.60 17.34
C ALA A 176 -10.59 -10.50 18.27
N GLY A 177 -11.28 -9.35 18.38
CA GLY A 177 -10.88 -8.25 19.25
C GLY A 177 -9.63 -7.49 18.77
N VAL A 178 -9.31 -7.51 17.47
CA VAL A 178 -8.14 -6.83 16.91
C VAL A 178 -8.31 -5.31 17.02
N ARG A 179 -7.36 -4.64 17.69
CA ARG A 179 -7.34 -3.17 17.87
C ARG A 179 -6.12 -2.54 17.22
N ARG A 180 -6.03 -2.64 15.89
CA ARG A 180 -4.97 -2.01 15.10
C ARG A 180 -5.52 -0.91 14.20
N PRO A 181 -4.72 0.09 13.80
CA PRO A 181 -5.14 1.05 12.79
C PRO A 181 -5.56 0.34 11.50
N MET A 182 -6.61 0.84 10.85
CA MET A 182 -7.09 0.35 9.56
C MET A 182 -6.70 1.33 8.45
N LEU A 183 -6.21 0.79 7.34
CA LEU A 183 -6.03 1.46 6.06
C LEU A 183 -6.94 0.76 5.05
N LEU A 184 -7.82 1.52 4.39
CA LEU A 184 -8.75 0.97 3.41
C LEU A 184 -8.27 1.31 1.99
N HIS A 185 -8.26 0.29 1.13
CA HIS A 185 -7.91 0.36 -0.28
C HIS A 185 -9.07 -0.16 -1.13
N GLY A 186 -9.38 0.60 -2.19
CA GLY A 186 -10.15 0.12 -3.33
C GLY A 186 -9.32 0.30 -4.60
N ALA A 187 -9.63 -0.48 -5.64
CA ALA A 187 -8.95 -0.43 -6.93
C ALA A 187 -9.88 0.04 -8.04
N ASP A 188 -9.36 0.90 -8.92
CA ASP A 188 -10.02 1.44 -10.10
C ASP A 188 -11.44 1.96 -9.82
N ALA A 189 -12.49 1.19 -10.14
CA ALA A 189 -13.88 1.63 -9.95
C ALA A 189 -14.24 1.91 -8.48
N THR A 190 -13.51 1.33 -7.52
CA THR A 190 -13.84 1.41 -6.10
C THR A 190 -12.96 2.37 -5.30
N VAL A 191 -11.93 3.01 -5.90
CA VAL A 191 -11.04 3.96 -5.20
C VAL A 191 -11.85 5.02 -4.42
N TRP A 192 -12.65 5.82 -5.11
CA TRP A 192 -13.37 6.94 -4.50
C TRP A 192 -14.49 6.53 -3.54
N PRO A 193 -15.33 5.52 -3.86
CA PRO A 193 -16.26 4.95 -2.87
C PRO A 193 -15.58 4.53 -1.56
N PHE A 194 -14.36 4.00 -1.64
CA PHE A 194 -13.61 3.52 -0.48
C PHE A 194 -12.88 4.64 0.27
N VAL A 195 -12.38 5.66 -0.43
CA VAL A 195 -11.91 6.92 0.21
C VAL A 195 -13.02 7.52 1.08
N GLU A 196 -14.23 7.62 0.56
CA GLU A 196 -15.39 8.14 1.29
C GLU A 196 -15.79 7.24 2.47
N LEU A 197 -15.77 5.92 2.29
CA LEU A 197 -16.04 4.98 3.37
C LEU A 197 -14.99 5.08 4.48
N ALA A 198 -13.71 5.13 4.14
CA ALA A 198 -12.61 5.27 5.08
C ALA A 198 -12.78 6.54 5.92
N ARG A 199 -13.12 7.67 5.29
CA ARG A 199 -13.42 8.92 5.98
C ARG A 199 -14.58 8.76 6.97
N ARG A 200 -15.72 8.20 6.55
CA ARG A 200 -16.88 7.96 7.44
C ARG A 200 -16.56 7.05 8.62
N ARG A 201 -15.74 6.01 8.39
CA ARG A 201 -15.32 5.05 9.43
C ARG A 201 -14.19 5.56 10.33
N ARG A 202 -13.64 6.74 10.02
CA ARG A 202 -12.44 7.30 10.64
C ARG A 202 -11.20 6.39 10.52
N TRP A 203 -11.09 5.71 9.39
CA TRP A 203 -9.91 4.94 9.00
C TRP A 203 -8.98 5.77 8.13
N SER A 204 -7.76 5.28 7.94
CA SER A 204 -6.88 5.84 6.90
C SER A 204 -7.32 5.33 5.53
N THR A 205 -6.95 6.06 4.47
CA THR A 205 -7.11 5.61 3.08
C THR A 205 -5.77 5.62 2.37
N ARG A 206 -5.70 4.91 1.26
CA ARG A 206 -4.63 5.05 0.28
C ARG A 206 -5.19 5.41 -1.10
N VAL A 207 -4.39 6.14 -1.87
CA VAL A 207 -4.69 6.51 -3.26
C VAL A 207 -3.40 6.69 -4.05
N GLY A 208 -3.49 6.59 -5.37
CA GLY A 208 -2.43 6.91 -6.32
C GLY A 208 -2.58 6.05 -7.58
N LEU A 209 -1.69 6.23 -8.55
CA LEU A 209 -1.69 5.53 -9.83
C LEU A 209 -1.57 4.01 -9.68
N GLU A 210 -1.09 3.51 -8.55
CA GLU A 210 -1.22 2.09 -8.19
C GLU A 210 -2.70 1.68 -8.11
N ASP A 211 -3.49 2.44 -7.36
CA ASP A 211 -4.86 2.12 -7.00
C ASP A 211 -5.83 2.49 -8.14
N GLY A 212 -5.60 3.61 -8.84
CA GLY A 212 -6.41 4.03 -9.98
C GLY A 212 -5.91 5.34 -10.59
N ARG A 213 -6.40 5.70 -11.78
CA ARG A 213 -5.94 6.89 -12.52
C ARG A 213 -6.98 8.00 -12.66
N THR A 214 -8.15 7.87 -12.05
CA THR A 214 -9.25 8.83 -12.19
C THR A 214 -9.47 9.64 -10.93
N LEU A 215 -10.02 10.84 -11.10
CA LEU A 215 -10.51 11.73 -10.05
C LEU A 215 -11.94 11.37 -9.65
N PRO A 216 -12.52 11.97 -8.58
CA PRO A 216 -13.89 11.66 -8.15
C PRO A 216 -14.96 11.92 -9.23
N ASP A 217 -14.69 12.82 -10.17
CA ASP A 217 -15.56 13.14 -11.30
C ASP A 217 -15.36 12.21 -12.52
N GLY A 218 -14.47 11.22 -12.40
CA GLY A 218 -14.17 10.24 -13.43
C GLY A 218 -13.14 10.70 -14.47
N LYS A 219 -12.67 11.96 -14.43
CA LYS A 219 -11.59 12.40 -15.33
C LYS A 219 -10.28 11.70 -14.99
N VAL A 220 -9.45 11.43 -16.00
CA VAL A 220 -8.09 10.95 -15.77
C VAL A 220 -7.28 12.06 -15.12
N ALA A 221 -6.64 11.74 -14.00
CA ALA A 221 -5.79 12.67 -13.27
C ALA A 221 -4.52 13.00 -14.07
N GLN A 222 -3.96 14.18 -13.86
CA GLN A 222 -2.72 14.62 -14.47
C GLN A 222 -1.51 13.83 -13.94
N ASP A 223 -1.49 13.50 -12.64
CA ASP A 223 -0.44 12.79 -11.93
C ASP A 223 -0.91 12.30 -10.54
N ASN A 224 -0.02 11.65 -9.78
CA ASN A 224 -0.33 11.20 -8.42
C ASN A 224 -0.65 12.35 -7.46
N ALA A 225 -0.01 13.50 -7.61
CA ALA A 225 -0.20 14.63 -6.70
C ALA A 225 -1.62 15.18 -6.80
N GLU A 226 -2.22 15.20 -8.00
CA GLU A 226 -3.62 15.57 -8.17
C GLU A 226 -4.57 14.56 -7.49
N ILE A 227 -4.31 13.26 -7.63
CA ILE A 227 -5.09 12.20 -6.95
C ILE A 227 -5.02 12.36 -5.44
N VAL A 228 -3.81 12.57 -4.90
CA VAL A 228 -3.58 12.77 -3.47
C VAL A 228 -4.28 14.03 -2.96
N SER A 229 -4.17 15.15 -3.67
CA SER A 229 -4.83 16.41 -3.32
C SER A 229 -6.35 16.25 -3.24
N ALA A 230 -6.95 15.53 -4.21
CA ALA A 230 -8.39 15.23 -4.20
C ALA A 230 -8.79 14.35 -3.00
N ALA A 231 -8.02 13.32 -2.65
CA ALA A 231 -8.29 12.50 -1.48
C ALA A 231 -8.11 13.28 -0.15
N ALA A 232 -7.10 14.12 -0.06
CA ALA A 232 -6.86 15.00 1.07
C ALA A 232 -8.02 15.98 1.28
N ALA A 233 -8.59 16.53 0.19
CA ALA A 233 -9.77 17.39 0.25
C ALA A 233 -10.99 16.66 0.84
N VAL A 234 -11.24 15.39 0.46
CA VAL A 234 -12.29 14.56 1.08
C VAL A 234 -12.03 14.39 2.58
N PHE A 235 -10.80 14.06 2.95
CA PHE A 235 -10.43 13.74 4.34
C PHE A 235 -10.42 14.94 5.28
N TRP A 236 -10.13 16.13 4.78
CA TRP A 236 -9.96 17.34 5.60
C TRP A 236 -11.06 18.37 5.39
N SER A 237 -12.04 18.08 4.54
CA SER A 237 -13.28 18.83 4.50
C SER A 237 -13.90 18.86 5.91
N LYS A 238 -14.21 20.09 6.37
CA LYS A 238 -14.99 20.29 7.59
C LYS A 238 -16.43 19.88 7.27
N THR A 239 -16.90 18.85 7.96
CA THR A 239 -18.31 18.46 7.97
C THR A 239 -19.12 19.48 8.75
#